data_AF-A0A7S0YGT0-F1
#
_entry.id   AF-A0A7S0YGT0-F1
#
_cell.length_a   1.000
_cell.length_b   1.000
_cell.length_c   1.000
_cell.angle_alpha   90.00
_cell.angle_beta   90.00
_cell.angle_gamma   90.00
#
_symmetry.space_group_name_H-M   'P 1'
#
loop_
_entity.id
_entity.type
_entity.pdbx_description
1 polymer ?
#
loop_
_entity_poly.entity_id
_entity_poly.type
_entity_poly.pdbx_seq_one_letter_code
_entity_poly.pdbx_strand_id
1 'polypeptide(L)'
;ESPQRRRATRGLERDRRDPRRPGAPPPVKMNRHGHPDFSLHPLHPVHDFHHKGEPNLPDYCNHLVLHHHRLPSHFPLRSFSSEKEALSARLEEGVHNNGNLILLTPKGTRWAFHFAETPKLAPKVVVGKGFEQDGWGDVAVPSAWETQGYGQALYTNFQYPFKVDPPLVPDGMNHVGSYQTSFQVPSEWAGRRVILRFEGVSSAFYCWVDGRPAGYSQDSRLAPQL
;
A
#
# COMPACT_ATOMS: atom_id res chain seq x y z
N GLU A 1 60.45 38.40 -9.28
CA GLU A 1 59.55 39.19 -10.14
C GLU A 1 58.26 38.42 -10.36
N SER A 2 57.10 39.04 -10.15
CA SER A 2 55.83 38.64 -10.78
C SER A 2 55.65 39.52 -12.03
N PRO A 3 54.98 39.04 -13.10
CA PRO A 3 53.58 39.45 -13.26
C PRO A 3 52.63 38.46 -13.97
N GLN A 4 51.38 38.48 -13.46
CA GLN A 4 50.10 38.60 -14.17
C GLN A 4 49.45 37.46 -14.99
N ARG A 5 48.39 36.93 -14.35
CA ARG A 5 47.05 36.53 -14.84
C ARG A 5 46.66 36.86 -16.30
N ARG A 6 46.04 35.87 -16.96
CA ARG A 6 44.89 36.08 -17.86
C ARG A 6 43.76 35.08 -17.57
N ARG A 7 42.54 35.61 -17.42
CA ARG A 7 41.25 34.91 -17.38
C ARG A 7 40.89 34.41 -18.78
N ALA A 8 40.24 33.26 -18.87
CA ALA A 8 39.30 32.93 -19.94
C ALA A 8 37.99 32.42 -19.32
N THR A 9 36.91 33.14 -19.59
CA THR A 9 35.51 32.82 -19.29
C THR A 9 34.82 32.31 -20.55
N ARG A 10 33.75 31.53 -20.38
CA ARG A 10 32.74 30.99 -21.35
C ARG A 10 33.04 29.56 -21.82
N GLY A 11 32.08 28.62 -21.80
CA GLY A 11 30.66 28.73 -21.47
C GLY A 11 30.07 27.33 -21.21
N LEU A 12 29.14 27.27 -20.26
CA LEU A 12 28.17 26.17 -20.16
C LEU A 12 27.29 26.25 -21.41
N GLU A 13 27.50 25.33 -22.35
CA GLU A 13 26.58 25.11 -23.44
C GLU A 13 25.70 23.90 -23.14
N ARG A 14 24.41 24.12 -23.40
CA ARG A 14 23.28 23.33 -22.93
C ARG A 14 23.22 22.00 -23.68
N ASP A 15 23.41 20.89 -22.97
CA ASP A 15 23.07 19.57 -23.51
C ASP A 15 21.53 19.43 -23.57
N ARG A 16 21.00 19.57 -24.79
CA ARG A 16 19.59 19.42 -25.12
C ARG A 16 19.28 17.93 -25.14
N ARG A 17 18.47 17.48 -24.17
CA ARG A 17 17.95 16.11 -24.04
C ARG A 17 17.38 15.61 -25.37
N ASP A 18 18.02 14.60 -25.95
CA ASP A 18 17.48 13.79 -27.05
C ASP A 18 16.28 12.95 -26.51
N PRO A 19 15.07 13.11 -27.07
CA PRO A 19 13.87 12.41 -26.59
C PRO A 19 13.79 10.93 -27.00
N ARG A 20 14.82 10.35 -27.63
CA ARG A 20 14.82 8.97 -28.13
C ARG A 20 15.65 7.97 -27.31
N ARG A 21 15.94 8.26 -26.03
CA ARG A 21 16.51 7.25 -25.13
C ARG A 21 15.46 6.18 -24.79
N PRO A 22 15.75 4.87 -24.96
CA PRO A 22 14.92 3.81 -24.41
C PRO A 22 14.86 3.95 -22.88
N GLY A 23 13.67 4.18 -22.33
CA GLY A 23 13.45 4.33 -20.88
C GLY A 23 13.04 5.73 -20.39
N ALA A 24 12.85 6.71 -21.27
CA ALA A 24 12.21 7.97 -20.88
C ALA A 24 10.69 7.79 -20.72
N PRO A 25 10.06 8.28 -19.63
CA PRO A 25 8.61 8.22 -19.47
C PRO A 25 7.92 9.04 -20.58
N PRO A 26 6.75 8.59 -21.08
CA PRO A 26 6.02 9.33 -22.11
C PRO A 26 5.64 10.73 -21.61
N PRO A 27 5.57 11.73 -22.50
CA PRO A 27 5.21 13.09 -22.11
C PRO A 27 3.76 13.14 -21.60
N VAL A 28 3.60 13.70 -20.40
CA VAL A 28 2.30 13.92 -19.76
C VAL A 28 1.54 15.00 -20.52
N LYS A 29 0.35 14.69 -21.04
CA LYS A 29 -0.54 15.70 -21.64
C LYS A 29 -1.08 16.60 -20.53
N MET A 30 -1.10 17.90 -20.77
CA MET A 30 -1.65 18.91 -19.85
C MET A 30 -3.09 19.24 -20.26
N ASN A 31 -3.96 19.45 -19.28
CA ASN A 31 -5.31 19.94 -19.49
C ASN A 31 -5.30 21.45 -19.78
N ARG A 32 -6.47 22.01 -20.10
CA ARG A 32 -6.63 23.44 -20.44
C ARG A 32 -6.24 24.42 -19.32
N HIS A 33 -5.99 23.92 -18.12
CA HIS A 33 -5.57 24.69 -16.95
C HIS A 33 -4.08 24.46 -16.60
N GLY A 34 -3.33 23.76 -17.44
CA GLY A 34 -1.89 23.52 -17.21
C GLY A 34 -1.59 22.46 -16.15
N HIS A 35 -2.57 21.63 -15.77
CA HIS A 35 -2.38 20.47 -14.91
C HIS A 35 -2.30 19.18 -15.73
N PRO A 36 -1.58 18.15 -15.28
CA PRO A 36 -1.60 16.82 -15.88
C PRO A 36 -3.03 16.32 -16.16
N ASP A 37 -3.31 15.94 -17.41
CA ASP A 37 -4.60 15.43 -17.86
C ASP A 37 -4.59 13.90 -17.83
N PHE A 38 -5.26 13.33 -16.83
CA PHE A 38 -5.40 11.88 -16.64
C PHE A 38 -6.76 11.35 -17.14
N SER A 39 -7.53 12.15 -17.87
CA SER A 39 -8.95 11.86 -18.17
C SER A 39 -9.20 10.94 -19.38
N LEU A 40 -8.17 10.41 -20.04
CA LEU A 40 -8.31 9.69 -21.31
C LEU A 40 -7.86 8.22 -21.27
N HIS A 41 -8.14 7.51 -20.19
CA HIS A 41 -8.11 6.05 -20.20
C HIS A 41 -9.51 5.48 -19.90
N PRO A 42 -10.13 4.75 -20.85
CA PRO A 42 -11.34 4.00 -20.57
C PRO A 42 -11.05 2.95 -19.49
N LEU A 43 -11.81 3.02 -18.39
CA LEU A 43 -11.64 2.21 -17.20
C LEU A 43 -12.13 0.78 -17.46
N HIS A 44 -11.21 -0.19 -17.47
CA HIS A 44 -11.49 -1.63 -17.41
C HIS A 44 -11.51 -2.11 -15.93
N PRO A 45 -12.21 -3.22 -15.62
CA PRO A 45 -12.52 -3.60 -14.25
C PRO A 45 -11.30 -4.11 -13.45
N VAL A 46 -11.16 -3.61 -12.23
CA VAL A 46 -10.46 -4.13 -11.03
C VAL A 46 -8.97 -4.54 -11.10
N HIS A 47 -8.29 -4.40 -12.22
CA HIS A 47 -6.87 -4.78 -12.32
C HIS A 47 -6.08 -3.71 -13.07
N ASP A 48 -5.54 -2.72 -12.36
CA ASP A 48 -4.53 -1.84 -12.98
C ASP A 48 -3.42 -1.48 -11.99
N PHE A 49 -2.64 -2.49 -11.63
CA PHE A 49 -1.23 -2.31 -11.32
C PHE A 49 -0.44 -2.87 -12.51
N HIS A 50 0.38 -2.04 -13.16
CA HIS A 50 1.07 -2.43 -14.40
C HIS A 50 1.96 -3.68 -14.21
N HIS A 51 1.66 -4.73 -14.98
CA HIS A 51 2.32 -6.03 -14.89
C HIS A 51 3.76 -6.02 -15.47
N LYS A 52 4.71 -6.51 -14.69
CA LYS A 52 5.96 -7.11 -15.19
C LYS A 52 5.95 -8.60 -14.85
N GLY A 53 5.31 -9.40 -15.68
CA GLY A 53 5.13 -10.86 -15.52
C GLY A 53 4.00 -11.37 -16.42
N GLU A 54 3.89 -12.70 -16.58
CA GLU A 54 2.88 -13.41 -17.40
C GLU A 54 1.55 -12.63 -17.50
N PRO A 55 1.12 -12.21 -18.70
CA PRO A 55 -0.04 -11.34 -18.86
C PRO A 55 -1.30 -12.07 -18.35
N ASN A 56 -2.08 -11.38 -17.49
CA ASN A 56 -3.43 -11.75 -17.02
C ASN A 56 -3.56 -12.50 -15.67
N LEU A 57 -2.51 -12.64 -14.85
CA LEU A 57 -2.67 -13.14 -13.48
C LEU A 57 -2.94 -12.00 -12.48
N PRO A 58 -3.85 -12.18 -11.50
CA PRO A 58 -3.93 -11.29 -10.34
C PRO A 58 -2.57 -11.22 -9.61
N ASP A 59 -2.25 -10.11 -8.96
CA ASP A 59 -0.93 -9.94 -8.33
C ASP A 59 -0.62 -11.04 -7.31
N TYR A 60 -1.62 -11.53 -6.57
CA TYR A 60 -1.48 -12.64 -5.60
C TYR A 60 -1.22 -14.01 -6.23
N CYS A 61 -1.37 -14.15 -7.55
CA CYS A 61 -0.97 -15.33 -8.32
C CYS A 61 0.34 -15.10 -9.08
N ASN A 62 1.02 -13.97 -8.88
CA ASN A 62 2.20 -13.59 -9.65
C ASN A 62 3.41 -13.42 -8.74
N HIS A 63 4.27 -14.42 -8.69
CA HIS A 63 5.48 -14.42 -7.86
C HIS A 63 6.54 -13.36 -8.28
N LEU A 64 6.40 -12.74 -9.45
CA LEU A 64 7.23 -11.62 -9.89
C LEU A 64 6.74 -10.27 -9.34
N VAL A 65 5.54 -10.25 -8.73
CA VAL A 65 4.92 -9.07 -8.14
C VAL A 65 4.77 -9.28 -6.65
N LEU A 66 5.76 -8.83 -5.89
CA LEU A 66 5.74 -8.94 -4.43
C LEU A 66 5.01 -7.77 -3.75
N HIS A 67 4.98 -6.61 -4.40
CA HIS A 67 4.33 -5.41 -3.89
C HIS A 67 4.13 -4.35 -4.98
N HIS A 68 3.19 -3.44 -4.75
CA HIS A 68 3.03 -2.19 -5.49
C HIS A 68 3.03 -1.01 -4.53
N HIS A 69 3.71 0.07 -4.90
CA HIS A 69 3.77 1.33 -4.13
C HIS A 69 4.18 1.18 -2.65
N ARG A 70 4.93 0.12 -2.32
CA ARG A 70 5.53 -0.07 -1.00
C ARG A 70 6.83 0.73 -0.87
N LEU A 71 7.03 1.38 0.27
CA LEU A 71 8.30 2.01 0.62
C LEU A 71 9.42 0.96 0.81
N PRO A 72 10.68 1.34 0.57
CA PRO A 72 11.83 0.46 0.83
C PRO A 72 11.89 0.01 2.29
N SER A 73 12.30 -1.24 2.51
CA SER A 73 12.52 -1.77 3.86
C SER A 73 13.59 -0.98 4.61
N HIS A 74 13.36 -0.74 5.89
CA HIS A 74 14.28 -0.05 6.77
C HIS A 74 14.12 -0.53 8.22
N PHE A 75 15.06 -0.16 9.10
CA PHE A 75 14.94 -0.42 10.54
C PHE A 75 13.69 0.26 11.12
N PRO A 76 12.94 -0.31 12.08
CA PRO A 76 11.73 0.30 12.62
C PRO A 76 11.97 1.74 13.09
N LEU A 77 11.27 2.69 12.45
CA LEU A 77 11.29 4.10 12.84
C LEU A 77 9.97 4.45 13.52
N ARG A 78 10.06 5.22 14.60
CA ARG A 78 8.91 5.86 15.25
C ARG A 78 9.19 7.35 15.29
N SER A 79 8.19 8.14 14.92
CA SER A 79 8.26 9.59 15.04
C SER A 79 7.71 9.99 16.41
N PHE A 80 8.45 10.85 17.09
CA PHE A 80 8.09 11.41 18.38
C PHE A 80 8.14 12.93 18.29
N SER A 81 7.31 13.59 19.07
CA SER A 81 7.22 15.05 19.14
C SER A 81 8.30 15.67 20.02
N SER A 82 8.91 14.88 20.92
CA SER A 82 10.01 15.31 21.79
C SER A 82 10.92 14.15 22.20
N GLU A 83 12.14 14.47 22.65
CA GLU A 83 13.08 13.51 23.23
C GLU A 83 12.50 12.83 24.48
N LYS A 84 11.85 13.60 25.36
CA LYS A 84 11.22 13.09 26.58
C LYS A 84 10.19 12.01 26.26
N GLU A 85 9.34 12.25 25.25
CA GLU A 85 8.35 11.27 24.79
C GLU A 85 9.02 10.02 24.22
N ALA A 86 10.08 10.17 23.42
CA ALA A 86 10.83 9.04 22.87
C ALA A 86 11.45 8.16 23.98
N LEU A 87 11.97 8.78 25.04
CA LEU A 87 12.54 8.06 26.19
C LEU A 87 11.45 7.34 27.01
N SER A 88 10.31 7.98 27.26
CA SER A 88 9.17 7.36 27.96
C SER A 88 8.57 6.19 27.18
N ALA A 89 8.40 6.33 25.85
CA ALA A 89 7.86 5.28 25.00
C ALA A 89 8.76 4.03 24.90
N ARG A 90 10.06 4.16 25.22
CA ARG A 90 10.96 3.01 25.36
C ARG A 90 10.67 2.19 26.63
N LEU A 91 10.17 2.85 27.67
CA LEU A 91 9.91 2.24 28.98
C LEU A 91 8.50 1.64 29.07
N GLU A 92 7.54 2.19 28.33
CA GLU A 92 6.19 1.66 28.24
C GLU A 92 6.10 0.48 27.27
N GLU A 93 5.44 -0.60 27.67
CA GLU A 93 5.16 -1.72 26.78
C GLU A 93 4.01 -1.35 25.82
N GLY A 94 4.35 -1.03 24.57
CA GLY A 94 3.37 -0.94 23.48
C GLY A 94 3.62 0.16 22.45
N VAL A 95 2.73 0.21 21.46
CA VAL A 95 2.59 1.35 20.55
C VAL A 95 1.37 2.14 21.02
N HIS A 96 1.53 3.43 21.26
CA HIS A 96 0.44 4.34 21.62
C HIS A 96 0.44 5.55 20.69
N ASN A 97 -0.71 6.23 20.62
CA ASN A 97 -0.85 7.46 19.84
C ASN A 97 0.06 8.55 20.39
N ASN A 98 0.66 9.31 19.49
CA ASN A 98 1.39 10.53 19.83
C ASN A 98 1.14 11.61 18.78
N GLY A 99 1.77 12.78 18.93
CA GLY A 99 1.59 13.91 18.01
C GLY A 99 1.94 13.61 16.54
N ASN A 100 2.68 12.52 16.27
CA ASN A 100 3.12 12.09 14.93
C ASN A 100 2.72 10.64 14.58
N LEU A 101 1.89 9.97 15.40
CA LEU A 101 1.47 8.58 15.19
C LEU A 101 0.02 8.39 15.62
N ILE A 102 -0.77 7.79 14.74
CA ILE A 102 -2.12 7.32 15.03
C ILE A 102 -2.15 5.81 14.82
N LEU A 103 -2.43 5.09 15.90
CA LEU A 103 -2.76 3.68 15.89
C LEU A 103 -4.22 3.53 15.47
N LEU A 104 -4.45 2.87 14.34
CA LEU A 104 -5.80 2.61 13.80
C LEU A 104 -6.46 1.36 14.41
N THR A 105 -5.71 0.60 15.21
CA THR A 105 -6.14 -0.65 15.84
C THR A 105 -5.82 -0.69 17.34
N PRO A 106 -6.20 0.33 18.16
CA PRO A 106 -6.08 0.22 19.61
C PRO A 106 -6.94 -0.94 20.13
N LYS A 107 -6.63 -1.44 21.33
CA LYS A 107 -7.35 -2.58 21.93
C LYS A 107 -8.86 -2.32 21.97
N GLY A 108 -9.64 -3.28 21.48
CA GLY A 108 -11.11 -3.18 21.42
C GLY A 108 -11.66 -2.53 20.15
N THR A 109 -10.81 -2.18 19.18
CA THR A 109 -11.25 -1.62 17.90
C THR A 109 -11.98 -2.65 17.06
N ARG A 110 -13.03 -2.19 16.39
CA ARG A 110 -13.76 -2.96 15.37
C ARG A 110 -13.77 -2.18 14.06
N TRP A 111 -13.60 -2.89 12.95
CA TRP A 111 -13.70 -2.35 11.61
C TRP A 111 -14.86 -3.03 10.88
N ALA A 112 -15.48 -2.30 9.94
CA ALA A 112 -16.48 -2.88 9.05
C ALA A 112 -15.83 -3.99 8.23
N PHE A 113 -16.51 -5.12 8.12
CA PHE A 113 -15.95 -6.34 7.56
C PHE A 113 -16.95 -7.12 6.71
N HIS A 114 -16.46 -7.60 5.56
CA HIS A 114 -17.16 -8.53 4.70
C HIS A 114 -16.26 -9.72 4.36
N PHE A 115 -16.78 -10.92 4.60
CA PHE A 115 -16.13 -12.17 4.24
C PHE A 115 -16.70 -12.72 2.92
N ALA A 116 -15.83 -13.05 1.98
CA ALA A 116 -16.19 -13.67 0.72
C ALA A 116 -15.45 -14.99 0.54
N GLU A 117 -16.15 -16.04 0.08
CA GLU A 117 -15.57 -17.36 -0.18
C GLU A 117 -14.51 -17.36 -1.31
N THR A 118 -14.64 -16.43 -2.25
CA THR A 118 -13.70 -16.31 -3.38
C THR A 118 -13.47 -14.84 -3.74
N PRO A 119 -12.38 -14.48 -4.43
CA PRO A 119 -12.12 -13.10 -4.83
C PRO A 119 -13.18 -12.53 -5.78
N LYS A 120 -13.87 -13.41 -6.54
CA LYS A 120 -14.97 -13.03 -7.44
C LYS A 120 -16.21 -12.52 -6.70
N LEU A 121 -16.39 -12.98 -5.46
CA LEU A 121 -17.50 -12.58 -4.58
C LEU A 121 -17.12 -11.41 -3.65
N ALA A 122 -15.86 -10.97 -3.68
CA ALA A 122 -15.43 -9.83 -2.89
C ALA A 122 -16.12 -8.54 -3.38
N PRO A 123 -16.47 -7.63 -2.46
CA PRO A 123 -17.08 -6.36 -2.80
C PRO A 123 -16.15 -5.53 -3.68
N LYS A 124 -16.74 -4.77 -4.60
CA LYS A 124 -15.98 -3.89 -5.51
C LYS A 124 -15.68 -2.56 -4.82
N VAL A 125 -14.47 -2.05 -5.05
CA VAL A 125 -14.11 -0.69 -4.63
C VAL A 125 -14.71 0.32 -5.61
N VAL A 126 -15.37 1.33 -5.07
CA VAL A 126 -15.86 2.49 -5.81
C VAL A 126 -14.86 3.63 -5.64
N VAL A 127 -14.34 4.12 -6.77
CA VAL A 127 -13.37 5.22 -6.79
C VAL A 127 -13.97 6.46 -6.13
N GLY A 128 -13.24 7.04 -5.16
CA GLY A 128 -13.68 8.20 -4.40
C GLY A 128 -14.69 7.92 -3.27
N LYS A 129 -15.16 6.68 -3.10
CA LYS A 129 -16.11 6.30 -2.04
C LYS A 129 -15.66 5.13 -1.16
N GLY A 130 -14.69 4.32 -1.61
CA GLY A 130 -14.31 3.09 -0.92
C GLY A 130 -15.24 1.94 -1.31
N PHE A 131 -15.41 0.93 -0.45
CA PHE A 131 -16.35 -0.16 -0.73
C PHE A 131 -17.79 0.29 -0.45
N GLU A 132 -18.74 -0.22 -1.25
CA GLU A 132 -20.15 -0.20 -0.88
C GLU A 132 -20.34 -1.17 0.32
N GLN A 133 -20.90 -0.66 1.43
CA GLN A 133 -20.96 -1.37 2.72
C GLN A 133 -22.30 -2.07 2.99
N ASP A 134 -23.18 -2.18 2.01
CA ASP A 134 -24.52 -2.74 2.21
C ASP A 134 -24.42 -4.17 2.78
N GLY A 135 -24.90 -4.34 4.02
CA GLY A 135 -24.93 -5.63 4.72
C GLY A 135 -23.62 -6.08 5.36
N TRP A 136 -22.60 -5.21 5.48
CA TRP A 136 -21.36 -5.56 6.16
C TRP A 136 -21.55 -5.69 7.68
N GLY A 137 -20.79 -6.59 8.29
CA GLY A 137 -20.72 -6.72 9.75
C GLY A 137 -19.50 -5.97 10.31
N ASP A 138 -19.14 -6.28 11.56
CA ASP A 138 -17.94 -5.75 12.21
C ASP A 138 -17.03 -6.86 12.72
N VAL A 139 -15.71 -6.68 12.60
CA VAL A 139 -14.70 -7.61 13.09
C VAL A 139 -13.72 -6.90 14.02
N ALA A 140 -13.29 -7.56 15.10
CA ALA A 140 -12.27 -7.01 15.98
C ALA A 140 -10.90 -6.99 15.27
N VAL A 141 -10.12 -5.94 15.48
CA VAL A 141 -8.77 -5.80 14.90
C VAL A 141 -7.76 -5.36 15.97
N PRO A 142 -6.51 -5.87 15.94
CA PRO A 142 -6.00 -6.91 15.04
C PRO A 142 -6.49 -8.32 15.44
N SER A 143 -6.69 -9.20 14.46
CA SER A 143 -7.08 -10.61 14.70
C SER A 143 -6.93 -11.44 13.43
N ALA A 144 -7.02 -12.77 13.57
CA ALA A 144 -7.33 -13.67 12.47
C ALA A 144 -8.85 -13.87 12.40
N TRP A 145 -9.47 -13.69 11.22
CA TRP A 145 -10.94 -13.75 11.10
C TRP A 145 -11.50 -15.13 11.48
N GLU A 146 -10.69 -16.21 11.39
CA GLU A 146 -11.10 -17.57 11.77
C GLU A 146 -11.41 -17.66 13.26
N THR A 147 -10.71 -16.87 14.09
CA THR A 147 -10.99 -16.78 15.53
C THR A 147 -12.29 -16.02 15.84
N GLN A 148 -12.89 -15.40 14.82
CA GLN A 148 -14.14 -14.65 14.91
C GLN A 148 -15.29 -15.32 14.15
N GLY A 149 -15.13 -16.58 13.76
CA GLY A 149 -16.20 -17.38 13.15
C GLY A 149 -16.30 -17.30 11.63
N TYR A 150 -15.31 -16.74 10.95
CA TYR A 150 -15.27 -16.66 9.48
C TYR A 150 -14.33 -17.72 8.89
N GLY A 151 -14.80 -18.46 7.88
CA GLY A 151 -14.02 -19.53 7.26
C GLY A 151 -13.66 -20.66 8.24
N GLN A 152 -12.56 -21.37 7.94
CA GLN A 152 -12.10 -22.49 8.76
C GLN A 152 -10.61 -22.34 9.04
N ALA A 153 -10.21 -22.45 10.31
CA ALA A 153 -8.81 -22.54 10.68
C ALA A 153 -8.25 -23.91 10.25
N LEU A 154 -7.20 -23.90 9.42
CA LEU A 154 -6.57 -25.11 8.91
C LEU A 154 -5.20 -25.29 9.53
N TYR A 155 -4.94 -26.50 10.03
CA TYR A 155 -3.63 -26.92 10.51
C TYR A 155 -3.13 -28.06 9.64
N THR A 156 -1.97 -27.87 9.03
CA THR A 156 -1.26 -28.91 8.29
C THR A 156 0.21 -28.87 8.68
N ASN A 157 0.87 -30.03 8.70
CA ASN A 157 2.29 -30.10 9.05
C ASN A 157 3.19 -29.70 7.86
N PHE A 158 3.16 -30.49 6.77
CA PHE A 158 4.02 -30.26 5.59
C PHE A 158 3.24 -30.13 4.28
N GLN A 159 1.97 -30.55 4.24
CA GLN A 159 1.14 -30.48 3.05
C GLN A 159 0.47 -29.12 2.98
N TYR A 160 0.46 -28.51 1.78
CA TYR A 160 -0.39 -27.34 1.56
C TYR A 160 -1.85 -27.73 1.74
N PRO A 161 -2.69 -26.86 2.35
CA PRO A 161 -4.12 -27.12 2.52
C PRO A 161 -4.92 -27.02 1.21
N PHE A 162 -4.25 -26.96 0.06
CA PHE A 162 -4.82 -26.78 -1.25
C PHE A 162 -3.98 -27.48 -2.32
N LYS A 163 -4.56 -27.65 -3.52
CA LYS A 163 -3.86 -28.21 -4.68
C LYS A 163 -2.64 -27.35 -5.02
N VAL A 164 -1.47 -27.97 -5.03
CA VAL A 164 -0.19 -27.30 -5.35
C VAL A 164 -0.01 -27.20 -6.85
N ASP A 165 -0.07 -25.98 -7.39
CA ASP A 165 0.10 -25.69 -8.82
C ASP A 165 0.80 -24.32 -9.03
N PRO A 166 2.06 -24.15 -8.57
CA PRO A 166 2.68 -22.82 -8.49
C PRO A 166 2.86 -22.15 -9.86
N PRO A 167 2.65 -20.82 -9.97
CA PRO A 167 2.36 -19.86 -8.90
C PRO A 167 0.85 -19.69 -8.60
N LEU A 168 0.00 -20.56 -9.14
CA LEU A 168 -1.45 -20.42 -9.05
C LEU A 168 -1.97 -20.80 -7.66
N VAL A 169 -2.93 -20.03 -7.18
CA VAL A 169 -3.74 -20.37 -6.01
C VAL A 169 -5.14 -20.84 -6.46
N PRO A 170 -5.78 -21.79 -5.77
CA PRO A 170 -7.10 -22.27 -6.18
C PRO A 170 -8.18 -21.20 -6.03
N ASP A 171 -9.04 -21.07 -7.03
CA ASP A 171 -10.17 -20.13 -7.01
C ASP A 171 -11.20 -20.45 -5.90
N GLY A 172 -11.40 -21.73 -5.57
CA GLY A 172 -12.48 -22.20 -4.69
C GLY A 172 -12.17 -22.24 -3.19
N MET A 173 -10.93 -21.94 -2.79
CA MET A 173 -10.51 -21.86 -1.37
C MET A 173 -9.57 -20.66 -1.17
N ASN A 174 -9.96 -19.51 -1.74
CA ASN A 174 -9.22 -18.25 -1.63
C ASN A 174 -10.13 -17.19 -1.03
N HIS A 175 -10.40 -17.34 0.27
CA HIS A 175 -11.27 -16.44 1.00
C HIS A 175 -10.71 -15.01 1.00
N VAL A 176 -11.60 -14.02 0.90
CA VAL A 176 -11.24 -12.61 0.93
C VAL A 176 -11.97 -11.92 2.08
N GLY A 177 -11.20 -11.39 3.02
CA GLY A 177 -11.68 -10.46 4.03
C GLY A 177 -11.51 -9.03 3.55
N SER A 178 -12.64 -8.34 3.33
CA SER A 178 -12.64 -6.91 3.00
C SER A 178 -12.85 -6.12 4.28
N TYR A 179 -11.92 -5.20 4.56
CA TYR A 179 -11.93 -4.37 5.76
C TYR A 179 -12.08 -2.90 5.38
N GLN A 180 -12.91 -2.17 6.11
CA GLN A 180 -13.05 -0.73 5.94
C GLN A 180 -13.12 -0.02 7.30
N THR A 181 -12.42 1.11 7.37
CA THR A 181 -12.43 2.00 8.52
C THR A 181 -12.26 3.44 8.06
N SER A 182 -12.64 4.38 8.91
CA SER A 182 -12.45 5.81 8.70
C SER A 182 -11.63 6.39 9.84
N PHE A 183 -10.73 7.30 9.52
CA PHE A 183 -9.94 8.02 10.51
C PHE A 183 -9.78 9.48 10.06
N GLN A 184 -9.43 10.34 11.00
CA GLN A 184 -9.15 11.74 10.73
C GLN A 184 -7.66 12.00 10.83
N VAL A 185 -7.09 12.64 9.82
CA VAL A 185 -5.71 13.12 9.85
C VAL A 185 -5.69 14.48 10.56
N PRO A 186 -4.86 14.65 11.61
CA PRO A 186 -4.76 15.91 12.33
C PRO A 186 -4.34 17.06 11.42
N SER A 187 -4.91 18.24 11.63
CA SER A 187 -4.61 19.44 10.83
C SER A 187 -3.13 19.85 10.90
N GLU A 188 -2.47 19.51 12.00
CA GLU A 188 -1.05 19.73 12.29
C GLU A 188 -0.13 18.94 11.35
N TRP A 189 -0.66 17.91 10.70
CA TRP A 189 0.06 17.11 9.70
C TRP A 189 -0.03 17.71 8.29
N ALA A 190 -0.75 18.83 8.11
CA ALA A 190 -0.83 19.49 6.81
C ALA A 190 0.57 19.80 6.26
N GLY A 191 0.81 19.41 5.01
CA GLY A 191 2.09 19.57 4.32
C GLY A 191 3.18 18.57 4.74
N ARG A 192 2.91 17.66 5.69
CA ARG A 192 3.84 16.59 6.07
C ARG A 192 3.64 15.36 5.19
N ARG A 193 4.67 14.51 5.16
CA ARG A 193 4.56 13.15 4.63
C ARG A 193 3.81 12.29 5.66
N VAL A 194 2.70 11.71 5.25
CA VAL A 194 1.93 10.74 6.03
C VAL A 194 2.15 9.36 5.43
N ILE A 195 2.39 8.35 6.27
CA ILE A 195 2.70 6.98 5.85
C ILE A 195 1.70 6.05 6.53
N LEU A 196 1.11 5.14 5.75
CA LEU A 196 0.27 4.08 6.30
C LEU A 196 1.14 2.83 6.50
N ARG A 197 1.22 2.34 7.74
CA ARG A 197 2.03 1.16 8.10
C ARG A 197 1.14 0.05 8.61
N PHE A 198 1.34 -1.14 8.06
CA PHE A 198 0.78 -2.38 8.60
C PHE A 198 1.90 -3.15 9.29
N GLU A 199 1.69 -3.61 10.52
CA GLU A 199 2.70 -4.44 11.22
C GLU A 199 2.66 -5.91 10.77
N GLY A 200 1.55 -6.34 10.16
CA GLY A 200 1.41 -7.65 9.54
C GLY A 200 0.00 -7.88 9.00
N VAL A 201 -0.11 -8.44 7.80
CA VAL A 201 -1.37 -8.82 7.15
C VAL A 201 -1.14 -10.14 6.43
N SER A 202 -1.99 -11.14 6.64
CA SER A 202 -1.81 -12.48 6.05
C SER A 202 -2.91 -12.77 5.03
N SER A 203 -2.63 -13.31 3.83
CA SER A 203 -1.30 -13.60 3.25
C SER A 203 -0.78 -12.52 2.30
N ALA A 204 -1.69 -11.75 1.72
CA ALA A 204 -1.45 -10.62 0.84
C ALA A 204 -2.64 -9.65 0.94
N PHE A 205 -2.44 -8.39 0.58
CA PHE A 205 -3.53 -7.42 0.58
C PHE A 205 -3.34 -6.33 -0.46
N TYR A 206 -4.48 -5.81 -0.91
CA TYR A 206 -4.57 -4.53 -1.61
C TYR A 206 -5.10 -3.48 -0.64
N CYS A 207 -4.63 -2.24 -0.78
CA CYS A 207 -5.05 -1.12 0.05
C CYS A 207 -5.54 0.04 -0.81
N TRP A 208 -6.63 0.65 -0.36
CA TRP A 208 -7.16 1.89 -0.92
C TRP A 208 -7.33 2.92 0.19
N VAL A 209 -7.07 4.19 -0.14
CA VAL A 209 -7.35 5.35 0.71
C VAL A 209 -8.24 6.29 -0.08
N ASP A 210 -9.39 6.66 0.49
CA ASP A 210 -10.43 7.46 -0.17
C ASP A 210 -10.82 6.91 -1.57
N GLY A 211 -10.91 5.59 -1.68
CA GLY A 211 -11.23 4.87 -2.92
C GLY A 211 -10.15 4.91 -3.99
N ARG A 212 -8.94 5.42 -3.70
CA ARG A 212 -7.79 5.41 -4.62
C ARG A 212 -6.80 4.30 -4.23
N PRO A 213 -6.22 3.58 -5.19
CA PRO A 213 -5.26 2.51 -4.89
C PRO A 213 -4.03 3.09 -4.21
N ALA A 214 -3.75 2.63 -2.99
CA ALA A 214 -2.58 3.02 -2.20
C ALA A 214 -1.42 2.05 -2.40
N GLY A 215 -1.70 0.75 -2.52
CA GLY A 215 -0.66 -0.23 -2.80
C GLY A 215 -1.11 -1.67 -2.65
N TYR A 216 -0.14 -2.56 -2.77
CA TYR A 216 -0.27 -4.01 -2.65
C TYR A 216 0.96 -4.58 -1.96
N SER A 217 0.82 -5.63 -1.15
CA SER A 217 1.96 -6.38 -0.61
C SER A 217 1.62 -7.84 -0.39
N GLN A 218 2.62 -8.71 -0.61
CA GLN A 218 2.72 -10.07 -0.10
C GLN A 218 3.78 -10.12 1.02
N ASP A 219 3.82 -11.22 1.76
CA ASP A 219 4.59 -11.45 3.02
C ASP A 219 3.84 -11.04 4.29
N SER A 220 3.42 -12.05 5.06
CA SER A 220 2.64 -11.88 6.28
C SER A 220 3.43 -11.41 7.49
N ARG A 221 4.77 -11.38 7.43
CA ARG A 221 5.64 -11.25 8.62
C ARG A 221 6.57 -10.06 8.58
N LEU A 222 6.47 -9.23 7.54
CA LEU A 222 7.13 -7.95 7.46
C LEU A 222 6.09 -6.82 7.50
N ALA A 223 6.54 -5.62 7.87
CA ALA A 223 5.69 -4.46 8.05
C ALA A 223 5.70 -3.55 6.81
N PRO A 224 4.79 -3.73 5.83
CA PRO A 224 4.73 -2.88 4.65
C PRO A 224 4.30 -1.46 5.03
N GLN A 225 4.90 -0.49 4.34
CA GLN A 225 4.57 0.92 4.45
C GLN A 225 4.19 1.44 3.07
N LEU A 226 3.07 2.16 3.00
CA LEU A 226 2.51 2.78 1.80
C LEU A 226 2.60 4.31 1.93
#